data_AF-A0A7V8Z1Z7-F1
#
_entry.id   AF-A0A7V8Z1Z7-F1
#
_cell.length_a   1.000
_cell.length_b   1.000
_cell.length_c   1.000
_cell.angle_alpha   90.00
_cell.angle_beta   90.00
_cell.angle_gamma   90.00
#
_symmetry.space_group_name_H-M   'P 1'
#
loop_
_entity.id
_entity.type
_entity.pdbx_description
1 polymer ?
#
loop_
_entity_poly.entity_id
_entity_poly.type
_entity_poly.pdbx_seq_one_letter_code
_entity_poly.pdbx_strand_id
1 'polypeptide(L)'
;AALSAADINIPLTYEDFEQIGSGLGAAGFMVYDDTACMVEVSAVLSRFLYVESCGQCLPCKLGTGNITGALSRIRDGDGTDHDLDLIEEQLRVVADGNRCYLPVQERNLVSSLLRSFPADFAAHLDGWCPSERTEYTLPKLVDLTDGVAVYDANQQRKQPDWTYR
;
A
#
# COMPACT_ATOMS: atom_id res chain seq x y z
N ALA A 1 3.38 2.26 8.85
CA ALA A 1 1.91 2.13 8.85
C ALA A 1 1.30 3.47 8.48
N ALA A 2 0.02 3.52 8.09
CA ALA A 2 -0.70 4.78 7.91
C ALA A 2 -0.70 5.57 9.24
N LEU A 3 -0.48 6.88 9.12
CA LEU A 3 -0.58 7.85 10.21
C LEU A 3 -1.78 8.73 9.94
N SER A 4 -2.54 9.07 10.98
CA SER A 4 -3.68 9.96 10.90
C SER A 4 -3.30 11.39 11.26
N ALA A 5 -4.22 12.34 11.06
CA ALA A 5 -4.02 13.72 11.51
C ALA A 5 -3.77 13.83 13.03
N ALA A 6 -4.24 12.86 13.83
CA ALA A 6 -4.00 12.84 15.27
C ALA A 6 -2.53 12.60 15.63
N ASP A 7 -1.75 12.01 14.71
CA ASP A 7 -0.36 11.60 14.91
C ASP A 7 0.65 12.69 14.54
N ILE A 8 0.19 13.86 14.05
CA ILE A 8 1.06 14.89 13.45
C ILE A 8 2.11 15.49 14.42
N ASN A 9 1.84 15.45 15.73
CA ASN A 9 2.73 15.99 16.75
C ASN A 9 3.64 14.93 17.39
N ILE A 10 3.63 13.70 16.88
CA ILE A 10 4.45 12.63 17.42
C ILE A 10 5.93 12.89 17.09
N PRO A 11 6.84 12.83 18.09
CA PRO A 11 8.25 13.02 17.81
C PRO A 11 8.78 11.97 16.84
N LEU A 12 9.70 12.38 15.97
CA LEU A 12 10.38 11.53 14.99
C LEU A 12 11.45 10.64 15.65
N THR A 13 11.03 9.73 16.51
CA THR A 13 11.88 8.72 17.17
C THR A 13 11.42 7.31 16.82
N TYR A 14 12.30 6.32 17.01
CA TYR A 14 11.93 4.92 16.80
C TYR A 14 10.87 4.48 17.82
N GLU A 15 11.05 4.90 19.08
CA GLU A 15 10.23 4.52 20.22
C GLU A 15 8.81 5.10 20.14
N ASP A 16 8.67 6.37 19.76
CA ASP A 16 7.36 7.03 19.67
C ASP A 16 6.53 6.48 18.49
N PHE A 17 7.19 6.13 17.37
CA PHE A 17 6.52 5.50 16.23
C PHE A 17 6.12 4.04 16.51
N GLU A 18 6.92 3.31 17.29
CA GLU A 18 6.57 1.96 17.73
C GLU A 18 5.34 1.97 18.64
N GLN A 19 5.22 2.96 19.54
CA GLN A 19 4.09 3.09 20.47
C GLN A 19 2.73 3.24 19.78
N ILE A 20 2.69 3.83 18.60
CA ILE A 20 1.45 3.97 17.79
C ILE A 20 1.24 2.82 16.80
N GLY A 21 2.03 1.74 16.90
CA GLY A 21 1.94 0.61 15.99
C GLY A 21 2.41 0.91 14.56
N SER A 22 3.27 1.92 14.41
CA SER A 22 3.99 2.22 13.17
C SER A 22 5.47 1.86 13.33
N GLY A 23 6.33 2.39 12.45
CA GLY A 23 7.77 2.25 12.56
C GLY A 23 8.48 3.33 11.75
N LEU A 24 9.59 3.82 12.27
CA LEU A 24 10.43 4.81 11.59
C LEU A 24 11.44 4.07 10.70
N GLY A 25 11.17 4.04 9.38
CA GLY A 25 12.05 3.45 8.38
C GLY A 25 13.12 4.42 7.89
N ALA A 26 13.18 4.66 6.58
CA ALA A 26 14.08 5.63 5.96
C ALA A 26 13.71 7.11 6.21
N ALA A 27 12.80 7.39 7.16
CA ALA A 27 12.21 8.70 7.42
C ALA A 27 11.62 9.40 6.17
N GLY A 28 11.14 8.60 5.21
CA GLY A 28 10.40 9.08 4.04
C GLY A 28 8.90 9.12 4.32
N PHE A 29 8.25 10.24 4.01
CA PHE A 29 6.82 10.46 4.23
C PHE A 29 6.09 10.67 2.91
N MET A 30 4.92 10.03 2.78
CA MET A 30 3.93 10.35 1.75
C MET A 30 2.75 10.99 2.47
N VAL A 31 2.43 12.24 2.11
CA VAL A 31 1.38 13.02 2.76
C VAL A 31 0.19 13.15 1.81
N TYR A 32 -0.99 12.82 2.32
CA TYR A 32 -2.25 12.91 1.61
C TYR A 32 -3.17 13.87 2.37
N ASP A 33 -3.91 14.71 1.65
CA ASP A 33 -4.97 15.56 2.21
C ASP A 33 -6.31 14.80 2.21
N ASP A 34 -7.37 15.47 2.66
CA ASP A 34 -8.72 14.92 2.76
C ASP A 34 -9.42 14.72 1.40
N THR A 35 -8.82 15.19 0.31
CA THR A 35 -9.31 14.93 -1.06
C THR A 35 -8.93 13.55 -1.58
N ALA A 36 -8.08 12.81 -0.84
CA ALA A 36 -7.46 11.60 -1.31
C ALA A 36 -8.32 10.34 -1.13
N CYS A 37 -8.44 9.53 -2.19
CA CYS A 37 -8.99 8.17 -2.09
C CYS A 37 -7.98 7.20 -1.47
N MET A 38 -8.19 6.80 -0.21
CA MET A 38 -7.27 5.87 0.46
C MET A 38 -7.36 4.43 -0.04
N VAL A 39 -8.45 4.07 -0.73
CA VAL A 39 -8.58 2.77 -1.43
C VAL A 39 -7.65 2.70 -2.63
N GLU A 40 -7.60 3.74 -3.48
CA GLU A 40 -6.62 3.83 -4.58
C GLU A 40 -5.19 3.87 -4.02
N VAL A 41 -4.92 4.65 -2.96
CA VAL A 41 -3.59 4.67 -2.32
C VAL A 41 -3.18 3.26 -1.90
N SER A 42 -4.09 2.50 -1.28
CA SER A 42 -3.85 1.10 -0.90
C SER A 42 -3.55 0.23 -2.13
N ALA A 43 -4.35 0.34 -3.18
CA ALA A 43 -4.19 -0.45 -4.41
C ALA A 43 -2.85 -0.16 -5.12
N VAL A 44 -2.47 1.11 -5.25
CA VAL A 44 -1.23 1.53 -5.91
C VAL A 44 0.01 1.09 -5.13
N LEU A 45 0.01 1.25 -3.81
CA LEU A 45 1.13 0.85 -2.97
C LEU A 45 1.27 -0.68 -2.88
N SER A 46 0.16 -1.41 -2.74
CA SER A 46 0.14 -2.88 -2.80
C SER A 46 0.65 -3.38 -4.15
N ARG A 47 0.21 -2.75 -5.26
CA ARG A 47 0.70 -3.06 -6.60
C ARG A 47 2.21 -2.89 -6.71
N PHE A 48 2.77 -1.82 -6.17
CA PHE A 48 4.21 -1.61 -6.15
C PHE A 48 4.93 -2.76 -5.43
N LEU A 49 4.46 -3.15 -4.24
CA LEU A 49 5.07 -4.23 -3.46
C LEU A 49 4.95 -5.58 -4.18
N TYR A 50 3.81 -5.88 -4.82
CA TYR A 50 3.64 -7.09 -5.63
C TYR A 50 4.58 -7.14 -6.85
N VAL A 51 4.74 -6.01 -7.55
CA VAL A 51 5.64 -5.90 -8.71
C VAL A 51 7.11 -6.01 -8.30
N GLU A 52 7.49 -5.42 -7.17
CA GLU A 52 8.87 -5.47 -6.65
C GLU A 52 9.16 -6.75 -5.85
N SER A 53 8.16 -7.60 -5.57
CA SER A 53 8.38 -8.91 -4.97
C SER A 53 9.27 -9.76 -5.87
N CYS A 54 10.40 -10.23 -5.33
CA CYS A 54 11.43 -11.01 -6.04
C CYS A 54 11.03 -12.44 -6.39
N GLY A 55 9.87 -12.92 -5.91
CA GLY A 55 9.35 -14.26 -6.24
C GLY A 55 9.96 -15.44 -5.47
N GLN A 56 10.91 -15.22 -4.56
CA GLN A 56 11.58 -16.32 -3.84
C GLN A 56 10.70 -17.00 -2.77
N CYS A 57 9.77 -16.26 -2.16
CA CYS A 57 8.83 -16.77 -1.17
C CYS A 57 7.45 -16.90 -1.82
N LEU A 58 6.93 -18.12 -1.91
CA LEU A 58 5.62 -18.36 -2.53
C LEU A 58 4.47 -17.60 -1.81
N PRO A 59 4.38 -17.58 -0.46
CA PRO A 59 3.35 -16.80 0.23
C PRO A 59 3.44 -15.31 -0.08
N CYS A 60 4.66 -14.76 -0.21
CA CYS A 60 4.85 -13.37 -0.58
C CYS A 60 4.36 -13.09 -2.00
N LYS A 61 4.82 -13.86 -3.01
CA LYS A 61 4.51 -13.53 -4.41
C LYS A 61 3.03 -13.72 -4.74
N LEU A 62 2.45 -14.85 -4.32
CA LEU A 62 1.04 -15.12 -4.57
C LEU A 62 0.14 -14.29 -3.64
N GLY A 63 0.50 -14.18 -2.36
CA GLY A 63 -0.31 -13.45 -1.38
C GLY A 63 -0.40 -11.95 -1.68
N THR A 64 0.72 -11.30 -1.98
CA THR A 64 0.71 -9.88 -2.43
C THR A 64 -0.10 -9.72 -3.71
N GLY A 65 0.03 -10.64 -4.68
CA GLY A 65 -0.75 -10.59 -5.92
C GLY A 65 -2.27 -10.73 -5.70
N ASN A 66 -2.68 -11.63 -4.79
CA ASN A 66 -4.08 -11.80 -4.41
C ASN A 66 -4.64 -10.55 -3.73
N ILE A 67 -3.88 -9.97 -2.79
CA ILE A 67 -4.26 -8.72 -2.09
C ILE A 67 -4.38 -7.56 -3.08
N THR A 68 -3.37 -7.35 -3.93
CA THR A 68 -3.40 -6.30 -4.97
C THR A 68 -4.59 -6.47 -5.90
N GLY A 69 -4.90 -7.69 -6.33
CA GLY A 69 -6.02 -7.97 -7.22
C GLY A 69 -7.38 -7.66 -6.59
N ALA A 70 -7.57 -8.04 -5.33
CA ALA A 70 -8.77 -7.71 -4.55
C ALA A 70 -8.92 -6.21 -4.33
N LEU A 71 -7.84 -5.52 -3.91
CA LEU A 71 -7.83 -4.07 -3.76
C LEU A 71 -8.15 -3.34 -5.08
N SER A 72 -7.65 -3.85 -6.22
CA SER A 72 -7.95 -3.28 -7.54
C SER A 72 -9.44 -3.39 -7.86
N ARG A 73 -10.07 -4.55 -7.61
CA ARG A 73 -11.52 -4.72 -7.80
C ARG A 73 -12.33 -3.77 -6.92
N ILE A 74 -11.99 -3.68 -5.64
CA ILE A 74 -12.66 -2.77 -4.69
C ILE A 74 -12.53 -1.31 -5.18
N ARG A 75 -11.33 -0.90 -5.56
CA ARG A 75 -11.10 0.43 -6.11
C ARG A 75 -11.95 0.69 -7.36
N ASP A 76 -11.99 -0.26 -8.29
CA ASP A 76 -12.66 -0.11 -9.58
C ASP A 76 -14.20 -0.21 -9.47
N GLY A 77 -14.74 -0.44 -8.27
CA GLY A 77 -16.19 -0.57 -8.01
C GLY A 77 -16.77 -1.95 -8.34
N ASP A 78 -15.90 -2.92 -8.65
CA ASP A 78 -16.24 -4.32 -8.95
C ASP A 78 -16.02 -5.26 -7.74
N GLY A 79 -15.59 -4.70 -6.61
CA GLY A 79 -15.29 -5.45 -5.39
C GLY A 79 -16.53 -5.83 -4.59
N THR A 80 -16.39 -6.87 -3.79
CA THR A 80 -17.43 -7.41 -2.92
C THR A 80 -16.89 -7.68 -1.51
N ASP A 81 -17.75 -8.00 -0.55
CA ASP A 81 -17.32 -8.43 0.78
C ASP A 81 -16.35 -9.63 0.74
N HIS A 82 -16.49 -10.49 -0.29
CA HIS A 82 -15.56 -11.61 -0.50
C HIS A 82 -14.11 -11.15 -0.77
N ASP A 83 -13.95 -9.99 -1.40
CA ASP A 83 -12.62 -9.41 -1.65
C ASP A 83 -11.99 -8.91 -0.36
N LEU A 84 -12.79 -8.34 0.56
CA LEU A 84 -12.30 -7.99 1.89
C LEU A 84 -11.90 -9.24 2.69
N ASP A 85 -12.74 -10.28 2.70
CA ASP A 85 -12.45 -11.55 3.37
C ASP A 85 -11.14 -12.15 2.84
N LEU A 86 -10.97 -12.15 1.51
CA LEU A 86 -9.73 -12.62 0.87
C LEU A 86 -8.53 -11.79 1.32
N ILE A 87 -8.63 -10.46 1.34
CA ILE A 87 -7.54 -9.59 1.80
C ILE A 87 -7.18 -9.96 3.24
N GLU A 88 -8.14 -10.06 4.16
CA GLU A 88 -7.89 -10.41 5.55
C GLU A 88 -7.24 -11.78 5.71
N GLU A 89 -7.68 -12.78 4.96
CA GLU A 89 -7.08 -14.11 4.91
C GLU A 89 -5.62 -14.06 4.47
N GLN A 90 -5.33 -13.38 3.37
CA GLN A 90 -3.97 -13.27 2.85
C GLN A 90 -3.07 -12.48 3.82
N LEU A 91 -3.56 -11.41 4.44
CA LEU A 91 -2.79 -10.61 5.39
C LEU A 91 -2.31 -11.43 6.61
N ARG A 92 -3.04 -12.47 7.01
CA ARG A 92 -2.62 -13.37 8.09
C ARG A 92 -1.38 -14.20 7.74
N VAL A 93 -1.21 -14.56 6.47
CA VAL A 93 -0.20 -15.56 6.03
C VAL A 93 0.84 -15.03 5.04
N VAL A 94 0.66 -13.84 4.47
CA VAL A 94 1.53 -13.30 3.40
C VAL A 94 3.00 -13.17 3.82
N ALA A 95 3.23 -12.95 5.12
CA ALA A 95 4.55 -12.81 5.71
C ALA A 95 5.12 -14.13 6.25
N ASP A 96 4.41 -15.25 6.17
CA ASP A 96 4.87 -16.51 6.74
C ASP A 96 6.08 -17.04 5.94
N GLY A 97 7.16 -17.35 6.67
CA GLY A 97 8.41 -17.82 6.06
C GLY A 97 9.09 -16.78 5.16
N ASN A 98 8.85 -15.49 5.39
CA ASN A 98 9.46 -14.41 4.62
C ASN A 98 10.99 -14.38 4.74
N ARG A 99 11.66 -14.19 3.60
CA ARG A 99 13.13 -14.02 3.54
C ARG A 99 13.58 -12.56 3.66
N CYS A 100 12.69 -11.62 3.33
CA CYS A 100 12.92 -10.18 3.42
C CYS A 100 11.70 -9.48 4.03
N TYR A 101 11.80 -8.18 4.28
CA TYR A 101 10.73 -7.42 4.94
C TYR A 101 9.55 -7.06 4.03
N LEU A 102 9.64 -7.26 2.70
CA LEU A 102 8.60 -6.86 1.75
C LEU A 102 7.18 -7.37 2.09
N PRO A 103 6.95 -8.67 2.34
CA PRO A 103 5.59 -9.13 2.69
C PRO A 103 5.13 -8.66 4.07
N VAL A 104 6.06 -8.35 4.99
CA VAL A 104 5.70 -7.72 6.28
C VAL A 104 5.24 -6.29 6.03
N GLN A 105 5.90 -5.56 5.11
CA GLN A 105 5.49 -4.23 4.70
C GLN A 105 4.11 -4.24 4.02
N GLU A 106 3.83 -5.20 3.13
CA GLU A 106 2.49 -5.37 2.54
C GLU A 106 1.43 -5.52 3.63
N ARG A 107 1.65 -6.45 4.56
CA ARG A 107 0.74 -6.70 5.68
C ARG A 107 0.49 -5.42 6.49
N ASN A 108 1.56 -4.79 6.94
CA ASN A 108 1.45 -3.61 7.81
C ASN A 108 0.77 -2.44 7.11
N LEU A 109 1.08 -2.24 5.83
CA LEU A 109 0.49 -1.18 5.00
C LEU A 109 -1.03 -1.39 4.87
N VAL A 110 -1.44 -2.51 4.28
CA VAL A 110 -2.84 -2.75 3.94
C VAL A 110 -3.70 -2.89 5.20
N SER A 111 -3.23 -3.64 6.23
CA SER A 111 -3.95 -3.72 7.51
C SER A 111 -4.11 -2.36 8.19
N SER A 112 -3.14 -1.45 8.05
CA SER A 112 -3.26 -0.11 8.63
C SER A 112 -4.26 0.77 7.89
N LEU A 113 -4.32 0.67 6.56
CA LEU A 113 -5.26 1.44 5.74
C LEU A 113 -6.70 0.96 5.95
N LEU A 114 -6.94 -0.36 5.96
CA LEU A 114 -8.24 -0.94 6.29
C LEU A 114 -8.76 -0.45 7.65
N ARG A 115 -7.90 -0.45 8.67
CA ARG A 115 -8.27 0.00 10.02
C ARG A 115 -8.49 1.50 10.12
N SER A 116 -7.72 2.30 9.40
CA SER A 116 -7.75 3.76 9.52
C SER A 116 -8.84 4.40 8.65
N PHE A 117 -9.20 3.77 7.55
CA PHE A 117 -10.15 4.29 6.57
C PHE A 117 -11.30 3.30 6.24
N PRO A 118 -11.93 2.64 7.23
CA PRO A 118 -12.94 1.62 6.96
C PRO A 118 -14.15 2.17 6.18
N ALA A 119 -14.47 3.45 6.35
CA ALA A 119 -15.56 4.12 5.64
C ALA A 119 -15.28 4.24 4.13
N ASP A 120 -14.04 4.49 3.72
CA ASP A 120 -13.66 4.60 2.31
C ASP A 120 -13.83 3.24 1.61
N PHE A 121 -13.41 2.15 2.27
CA PHE A 121 -13.59 0.80 1.75
C PHE A 121 -15.07 0.42 1.65
N ALA A 122 -15.88 0.76 2.67
CA ALA A 122 -17.32 0.53 2.64
C ALA A 122 -18.00 1.28 1.49
N ALA A 123 -17.66 2.56 1.27
CA ALA A 123 -18.21 3.34 0.16
C ALA A 123 -17.88 2.71 -1.20
N HIS A 124 -16.64 2.26 -1.39
CA HIS A 124 -16.23 1.58 -2.63
C HIS A 124 -17.00 0.28 -2.87
N LEU A 125 -17.31 -0.49 -1.81
CA LEU A 125 -18.15 -1.69 -1.90
C LEU A 125 -19.62 -1.37 -2.21
N ASP A 126 -20.11 -0.20 -1.80
CA ASP A 126 -21.40 0.34 -2.21
C ASP A 126 -21.38 0.91 -3.64
N GLY A 127 -20.25 0.84 -4.34
CA GLY A 127 -20.09 1.23 -5.74
C GLY A 127 -19.85 2.73 -5.96
N TRP A 128 -19.35 3.47 -4.96
CA TRP A 128 -19.02 4.88 -5.12
C TRP A 128 -17.74 5.29 -4.36
N CYS A 129 -17.07 6.35 -4.82
CA CYS A 129 -15.90 6.89 -4.14
C CYS A 129 -16.25 8.24 -3.50
N PRO A 130 -15.96 8.45 -2.20
CA PRO A 130 -16.23 9.71 -1.52
C PRO A 130 -15.20 10.81 -1.83
N SER A 131 -14.08 10.45 -2.44
CA SER A 131 -12.92 11.33 -2.60
C SER A 131 -12.88 12.01 -3.97
N GLU A 132 -12.32 13.21 -4.03
CA GLU A 132 -12.21 13.98 -5.27
C GLU A 132 -11.04 13.51 -6.15
N ARG A 133 -9.94 13.05 -5.51
CA ARG A 133 -8.72 12.60 -6.20
C ARG A 133 -8.56 11.09 -6.11
N THR A 134 -8.72 10.43 -7.26
CA THR A 134 -8.78 8.97 -7.41
C THR A 134 -7.67 8.36 -8.24
N GLU A 135 -6.70 9.16 -8.70
CA GLU A 135 -5.58 8.69 -9.50
C GLU A 135 -4.25 8.99 -8.80
N TYR A 136 -3.51 7.93 -8.47
CA TYR A 136 -2.17 8.05 -7.88
C TYR A 136 -1.12 7.33 -8.71
N THR A 137 -0.08 8.07 -9.06
CA THR A 137 1.14 7.48 -9.63
C THR A 137 2.17 7.41 -8.51
N LEU A 138 2.57 6.21 -8.09
CA LEU A 138 3.70 6.05 -7.17
C LEU A 138 5.02 6.20 -7.93
N PRO A 139 5.79 7.29 -7.74
CA PRO A 139 7.04 7.46 -8.43
C PRO A 139 8.13 6.64 -7.73
N LYS A 140 9.00 5.98 -8.50
CA LYS A 140 10.22 5.37 -7.95
C LYS A 140 11.37 6.35 -8.09
N LEU A 141 11.90 6.80 -6.96
CA LEU A 141 13.08 7.64 -6.91
C LEU A 141 14.31 6.84 -7.37
N VAL A 142 15.01 7.35 -8.38
CA VAL A 142 16.26 6.81 -8.91
C VAL A 142 17.45 7.51 -8.28
N ASP A 143 17.38 8.84 -8.17
CA ASP A 143 18.43 9.66 -7.59
C ASP A 143 17.85 10.92 -6.94
N LEU A 144 18.58 11.47 -5.96
CA LEU A 144 18.29 12.75 -5.32
C LEU A 144 19.62 13.47 -5.06
N THR A 145 20.02 14.33 -6.00
CA THR A 145 21.27 15.08 -5.95
C THR A 145 20.97 16.57 -6.06
N ASP A 146 21.61 17.38 -5.21
CA ASP A 146 21.44 18.85 -5.17
C ASP A 146 19.97 19.33 -5.10
N GLY A 147 19.14 18.57 -4.38
CA GLY A 147 17.71 18.88 -4.22
C GLY A 147 16.85 18.53 -5.44
N VAL A 148 17.41 17.88 -6.46
CA VAL A 148 16.69 17.44 -7.66
C VAL A 148 16.42 15.95 -7.59
N ALA A 149 15.14 15.59 -7.51
CA ALA A 149 14.69 14.20 -7.56
C ALA A 149 14.57 13.72 -9.01
N VAL A 150 15.18 12.58 -9.32
CA VAL A 150 15.03 11.88 -10.59
C VAL A 150 14.17 10.64 -10.37
N TYR A 151 13.11 10.49 -11.16
CA TYR A 151 12.19 9.37 -11.06
C TYR A 151 12.26 8.43 -12.26
N ASP A 152 11.99 7.15 -12.01
CA ASP A 152 11.88 6.15 -13.06
C ASP A 152 10.54 6.30 -13.79
N ALA A 153 10.58 6.89 -14.99
CA ALA A 153 9.42 7.07 -15.87
C ALA A 153 8.80 5.74 -16.33
N ASN A 154 9.50 4.62 -16.20
CA ASN A 154 9.04 3.31 -16.64
C ASN A 154 8.40 2.49 -15.53
N GLN A 155 8.48 2.94 -14.26
CA GLN A 155 8.03 2.17 -13.12
C GLN A 155 6.56 1.72 -13.24
N GLN A 156 5.70 2.58 -13.77
CA GLN A 156 4.26 2.28 -13.92
C GLN A 156 3.98 1.14 -14.90
N ARG A 157 4.84 0.98 -15.91
CA ARG A 157 4.74 -0.06 -16.95
C ARG A 157 5.31 -1.39 -16.51
N LYS A 158 5.95 -1.43 -15.34
CA LYS A 158 6.58 -2.65 -14.82
C LYS A 158 5.52 -3.66 -14.43
N GLN A 159 5.68 -4.88 -14.94
CA GLN A 159 4.78 -6.00 -14.73
C GLN A 159 5.32 -6.92 -13.62
N PRO A 160 4.48 -7.77 -13.00
CA PRO A 160 4.91 -8.67 -11.93
C PRO A 160 5.93 -9.74 -12.34
N ASP A 161 6.07 -9.98 -13.65
CA ASP A 161 7.12 -10.81 -14.26
C ASP A 161 8.39 -10.01 -14.61
N TRP A 162 8.47 -8.77 -14.13
CA TRP A 162 9.54 -7.79 -14.36
C TRP A 162 9.74 -7.35 -15.82
N THR A 163 8.79 -7.65 -16.69
CA THR A 163 8.72 -7.05 -18.03
C THR A 163 8.14 -5.64 -17.96
N TYR A 164 8.27 -4.87 -19.04
CA TYR A 164 7.69 -3.53 -19.16
C TYR A 164 6.69 -3.52 -20.31
N ARG A 165 5.43 -3.24 -20.01
CA ARG A 165 4.32 -3.16 -20.97
C ARG A 165 3.41 -2.00 -20.60
#